data_AF-A0A2V8PBF3-F1
#
_entry.id   AF-A0A2V8PBF3-F1
#
_cell.length_a   1.000
_cell.length_b   1.000
_cell.length_c   1.000
_cell.angle_alpha   90.00
_cell.angle_beta   90.00
_cell.angle_gamma   90.00
#
_symmetry.space_group_name_H-M   'P 1'
#
loop_
_entity.id
_entity.type
_entity.pdbx_description
1 polymer ?
#
loop_
_entity_poly.entity_id
_entity_poly.type
_entity_poly.pdbx_seq_one_letter_code
_entity_poly.pdbx_strand_id
1 'polypeptide(L)'
;MAKIHQALWFRFLLLTILSSMAWAQLPVTDDTYVSSAAPTTNNGNSPSLVVQKSSNGTTLIKLDLSQLTAAGVSSTAVSKATLKLYTSAVTGQGTFDLYRIDSSWAEGTVTYNTSPAMALITAGAAACPGVQCVNTASKYVQVDITSLVQDWLAGGHANNGLALKPNATTISVTFEGKESTTTSHAPELDVVLNTSLAQLQGQITPAQVAPGTYNISITGNAATANSATTAGSATTASSAGVAGALALTPSQCGATLFATGIQANGNANCSGITNAHLPSSVVYNNQVNTFAAGFKQTFTANSSYAGLNIAGISVNNPTGLAAGDLWFRLDLKHLHFYDGLTTHQLMFRDDSLPESQVTNLTADLATQTTNLNNEIANRQAAVTAEALARAAGDAATLTSANTYTDNTKTNILTQPQTFSGNETLSGNNSFTGSNTFSGAKVDLSGAGATLPVQTATTTPPSSGHPGACVDGQMILDLSGPAGQQLYVCNSAHDGWVGINDESQLQASITAETAARQAADATLQNNINAEATARQTADAAEALARAAGDAATLASANTYTDNTKTNILTQPQTFSGNET
;
A
#
# COMPACT_ATOMS: atom_id res chain seq x y z
N MET A 1 -59.01 -25.86 -22.90
CA MET A 1 -59.92 -25.88 -21.71
C MET A 1 -60.27 -24.50 -21.15
N ALA A 2 -59.85 -23.37 -21.74
CA ALA A 2 -60.10 -22.04 -21.17
C ALA A 2 -61.50 -21.44 -21.44
N LYS A 3 -62.28 -21.95 -22.42
CA LYS A 3 -63.57 -21.36 -22.80
C LYS A 3 -64.80 -21.88 -22.02
N ILE A 4 -64.65 -22.94 -21.22
CA ILE A 4 -65.78 -23.53 -20.46
C ILE A 4 -65.95 -22.87 -19.08
N HIS A 5 -64.88 -22.30 -18.50
CA HIS A 5 -64.92 -21.76 -17.13
C HIS A 5 -65.59 -20.38 -16.99
N GLN A 6 -65.64 -19.56 -18.05
CA GLN A 6 -66.26 -18.22 -17.99
C GLN A 6 -67.79 -18.25 -18.05
N ALA A 7 -68.39 -19.26 -18.70
CA ALA A 7 -69.86 -19.37 -18.80
C ALA A 7 -70.52 -19.94 -17.53
N LEU A 8 -69.77 -20.70 -16.72
CA LEU A 8 -70.25 -21.29 -15.46
C LEU A 8 -70.25 -20.30 -14.29
N TRP A 9 -69.29 -19.36 -14.26
CA TRP A 9 -69.19 -18.35 -13.21
C TRP A 9 -70.33 -17.32 -13.23
N PHE A 10 -70.83 -16.95 -14.41
CA PHE A 10 -71.92 -15.97 -14.53
C PHE A 10 -73.30 -16.53 -14.15
N ARG A 11 -73.50 -17.87 -14.25
CA ARG A 11 -74.76 -18.53 -13.84
C ARG A 11 -74.82 -18.81 -12.34
N PHE A 12 -73.68 -18.93 -11.66
CA PHE A 12 -73.62 -19.16 -10.21
C PHE A 12 -73.81 -17.87 -9.40
N LEU A 13 -73.41 -16.72 -9.94
CA LEU A 13 -73.57 -15.40 -9.29
C LEU A 13 -75.03 -14.93 -9.25
N LEU A 14 -75.89 -15.41 -10.17
CA LEU A 14 -77.30 -15.01 -10.22
C LEU A 14 -78.20 -15.86 -9.30
N LEU A 15 -77.72 -16.98 -8.77
CA LEU A 15 -78.50 -17.91 -7.93
C LEU A 15 -78.32 -17.73 -6.42
N THR A 16 -77.39 -16.87 -5.98
CA THR A 16 -77.03 -16.70 -4.55
C THR A 16 -77.61 -15.44 -3.90
N ILE A 17 -78.35 -14.60 -4.63
CA ILE A 17 -78.90 -13.32 -4.12
C ILE A 17 -80.37 -13.46 -3.63
N LEU A 18 -80.97 -14.66 -3.66
CA LEU A 18 -82.42 -14.85 -3.38
C LEU A 18 -82.81 -15.64 -2.11
N SER A 19 -81.90 -15.90 -1.16
CA SER A 19 -82.17 -16.88 -0.08
C SER A 19 -82.07 -16.36 1.36
N SER A 20 -82.33 -15.08 1.62
CA SER A 20 -82.24 -14.53 2.99
C SER A 20 -83.59 -14.37 3.72
N MET A 21 -84.48 -15.35 3.59
CA MET A 21 -85.60 -15.52 4.52
C MET A 21 -85.78 -17.01 4.82
N ALA A 22 -85.49 -17.44 6.05
CA ALA A 22 -85.88 -18.76 6.53
C ALA A 22 -87.38 -18.71 6.84
N TRP A 23 -88.19 -19.47 6.09
CA TRP A 23 -89.63 -19.60 6.31
C TRP A 23 -89.87 -20.92 7.03
N ALA A 24 -90.44 -20.86 8.24
CA ALA A 24 -90.90 -22.05 8.94
C ALA A 24 -92.42 -22.16 8.79
N GLN A 25 -92.90 -23.28 8.25
CA GLN A 25 -94.31 -23.61 8.10
C GLN A 25 -94.67 -24.65 9.17
N LEU A 26 -95.63 -24.32 10.03
CA LEU A 26 -96.00 -25.14 11.18
C LEU A 26 -97.45 -25.63 11.03
N PRO A 27 -97.73 -26.92 11.27
CA PRO A 27 -99.07 -27.48 11.15
C PRO A 27 -99.96 -27.08 12.34
N VAL A 28 -101.26 -27.33 12.18
CA VAL A 28 -102.22 -27.36 13.31
C VAL A 28 -102.14 -28.69 14.07
N THR A 29 -102.39 -28.63 15.37
CA THR A 29 -102.57 -29.82 16.24
C THR A 29 -104.04 -30.25 16.28
N ASP A 30 -104.94 -29.27 16.41
CA ASP A 30 -106.39 -29.46 16.55
C ASP A 30 -107.12 -28.40 15.71
N ASP A 31 -108.16 -28.79 14.97
CA ASP A 31 -109.13 -27.88 14.36
C ASP A 31 -110.57 -28.44 14.38
N THR A 32 -111.54 -27.56 14.54
CA THR A 32 -112.96 -27.94 14.49
C THR A 32 -113.83 -26.70 14.31
N TYR A 33 -115.14 -26.89 14.19
CA TYR A 33 -116.10 -25.81 14.31
C TYR A 33 -117.25 -26.16 15.23
N VAL A 34 -117.77 -25.16 15.92
CA VAL A 34 -118.98 -25.27 16.74
C VAL A 34 -120.10 -24.48 16.09
N SER A 35 -121.33 -24.97 16.17
CA SER A 35 -122.49 -24.32 15.55
C SER A 35 -123.72 -24.39 16.45
N SER A 36 -124.45 -23.28 16.57
CA SER A 36 -125.72 -23.22 17.27
C SER A 36 -126.83 -23.96 16.54
N ALA A 37 -126.64 -24.33 15.26
CA ALA A 37 -127.60 -25.16 14.53
C ALA A 37 -127.59 -26.62 15.00
N ALA A 38 -126.49 -27.09 15.62
CA ALA A 38 -126.37 -28.42 16.20
C ALA A 38 -125.57 -28.36 17.53
N PRO A 39 -126.18 -27.85 18.63
CA PRO A 39 -125.40 -27.39 19.78
C PRO A 39 -124.61 -28.45 20.56
N THR A 40 -124.98 -29.72 20.42
CA THR A 40 -124.35 -30.87 21.10
C THR A 40 -123.48 -31.71 20.17
N THR A 41 -123.38 -31.36 18.89
CA THR A 41 -122.59 -32.14 17.92
C THR A 41 -121.13 -31.73 18.01
N ASN A 42 -120.25 -32.73 18.12
CA ASN A 42 -118.81 -32.55 17.94
C ASN A 42 -118.47 -32.65 16.45
N ASN A 43 -117.70 -31.68 15.92
CA ASN A 43 -117.28 -31.67 14.53
C ASN A 43 -115.75 -31.85 14.39
N GLY A 44 -115.10 -32.50 15.37
CA GLY A 44 -113.64 -32.64 15.39
C GLY A 44 -113.06 -33.49 14.27
N ASN A 45 -113.87 -34.32 13.62
CA ASN A 45 -113.47 -35.14 12.48
C ASN A 45 -113.98 -34.58 11.13
N SER A 46 -114.46 -33.32 11.11
CA SER A 46 -115.02 -32.73 9.90
C SER A 46 -113.91 -32.21 8.99
N PRO A 47 -113.89 -32.56 7.69
CA PRO A 47 -112.90 -32.02 6.75
C PRO A 47 -113.12 -30.53 6.44
N SER A 48 -114.10 -29.89 7.08
CA SER A 48 -114.58 -28.54 6.81
C SER A 48 -114.70 -27.75 8.10
N LEU A 49 -114.13 -26.54 8.09
CA LEU A 49 -114.19 -25.58 9.17
C LEU A 49 -115.14 -24.44 8.77
N VAL A 50 -116.21 -24.23 9.51
CA VAL A 50 -117.29 -23.32 9.10
C VAL A 50 -117.27 -22.02 9.90
N VAL A 51 -117.28 -20.91 9.17
CA VAL A 51 -117.56 -19.57 9.71
C VAL A 51 -118.85 -19.04 9.09
N GLN A 52 -119.94 -19.06 9.86
CA GLN A 52 -121.27 -18.75 9.33
C GLN A 52 -122.14 -17.99 10.33
N LYS A 53 -122.71 -16.86 9.89
CA LYS A 53 -123.53 -16.02 10.79
C LYS A 53 -124.82 -16.68 11.25
N SER A 54 -125.58 -17.29 10.33
CA SER A 54 -126.93 -17.83 10.61
C SER A 54 -126.95 -18.92 11.68
N SER A 55 -125.87 -19.70 11.77
CA SER A 55 -125.71 -20.82 12.69
C SER A 55 -124.68 -20.53 13.79
N ASN A 56 -124.24 -19.28 13.91
CA ASN A 56 -123.11 -18.85 14.75
C ASN A 56 -121.89 -19.81 14.64
N GLY A 57 -121.66 -20.33 13.43
CA GLY A 57 -120.60 -21.26 13.11
C GLY A 57 -119.25 -20.61 13.39
N THR A 58 -118.53 -21.14 14.38
CA THR A 58 -117.25 -20.59 14.85
C THR A 58 -116.19 -21.68 14.71
N THR A 59 -115.16 -21.39 13.92
CA THR A 59 -113.99 -22.27 13.75
C THR A 59 -113.04 -22.10 14.93
N LEU A 60 -112.49 -23.19 15.44
CA LEU A 60 -111.50 -23.27 16.52
C LEU A 60 -110.25 -23.94 15.95
N ILE A 61 -109.07 -23.36 16.15
CA ILE A 61 -107.80 -23.85 15.60
C ILE A 61 -106.71 -23.76 16.67
N LYS A 62 -105.93 -24.82 16.84
CA LYS A 62 -104.76 -24.86 17.73
C LYS A 62 -103.49 -25.14 16.94
N LEU A 63 -102.49 -24.28 17.08
CA LEU A 63 -101.25 -24.33 16.30
C LEU A 63 -100.17 -25.17 17.01
N ASP A 64 -99.34 -25.89 16.25
CA ASP A 64 -98.14 -26.55 16.80
C ASP A 64 -96.96 -25.57 16.85
N LEU A 65 -96.53 -25.19 18.07
CA LEU A 65 -95.35 -24.34 18.28
C LEU A 65 -94.15 -25.11 18.86
N SER A 66 -94.24 -26.44 18.95
CA SER A 66 -93.21 -27.28 19.56
C SER A 66 -91.86 -27.14 18.85
N GLN A 67 -91.85 -27.03 17.52
CA GLN A 67 -90.61 -26.86 16.74
C GLN A 67 -89.93 -25.50 17.00
N LEU A 68 -90.70 -24.43 17.19
CA LEU A 68 -90.13 -23.12 17.55
C LEU A 68 -89.53 -23.15 18.95
N THR A 69 -90.24 -23.79 19.89
CA THR A 69 -89.80 -23.91 21.28
C THR A 69 -88.53 -24.79 21.38
N ALA A 70 -88.50 -25.92 20.66
CA ALA A 70 -87.34 -26.82 20.61
C ALA A 70 -86.12 -26.17 19.95
N ALA A 71 -86.34 -25.29 18.96
CA ALA A 71 -85.28 -24.50 18.33
C ALA A 71 -84.82 -23.30 19.20
N GLY A 72 -85.40 -23.08 20.39
CA GLY A 72 -85.03 -21.99 21.29
C GLY A 72 -85.41 -20.61 20.76
N VAL A 73 -86.40 -20.52 19.88
CA VAL A 73 -86.85 -19.25 19.29
C VAL A 73 -87.50 -18.39 20.39
N SER A 74 -86.89 -17.23 20.69
CA SER A 74 -87.47 -16.26 21.62
C SER A 74 -88.67 -15.53 21.02
N SER A 75 -89.57 -15.02 21.84
CA SER A 75 -90.73 -14.22 21.39
C SER A 75 -90.31 -13.01 20.54
N THR A 76 -89.24 -12.32 20.92
CA THR A 76 -88.69 -11.19 20.16
C THR A 76 -88.03 -11.59 18.84
N ALA A 77 -87.73 -12.88 18.64
CA ALA A 77 -87.14 -13.36 17.40
C ALA A 77 -88.16 -13.52 16.27
N VAL A 78 -89.46 -13.61 16.60
CA VAL A 78 -90.53 -13.70 15.60
C VAL A 78 -90.76 -12.32 14.99
N SER A 79 -90.33 -12.14 13.73
CA SER A 79 -90.54 -10.91 12.98
C SER A 79 -91.95 -10.82 12.38
N LYS A 80 -92.55 -11.96 12.00
CA LYS A 80 -93.92 -12.05 11.48
C LYS A 80 -94.46 -13.47 11.64
N ALA A 81 -95.76 -13.62 11.96
CA ALA A 81 -96.45 -14.90 11.96
C ALA A 81 -97.82 -14.77 11.28
N THR A 82 -98.09 -15.60 10.27
CA THR A 82 -99.30 -15.52 9.44
C THR A 82 -100.01 -16.88 9.37
N LEU A 83 -101.26 -16.94 9.81
CA LEU A 83 -102.13 -18.12 9.65
C LEU A 83 -102.69 -18.16 8.23
N LYS A 84 -102.53 -19.29 7.54
CA LYS A 84 -103.09 -19.56 6.21
C LYS A 84 -104.28 -20.49 6.31
N LEU A 85 -105.37 -20.09 5.67
CA LEU A 85 -106.63 -20.81 5.63
C LEU A 85 -107.08 -20.94 4.18
N TYR A 86 -107.37 -22.15 3.72
CA TYR A 86 -107.88 -22.34 2.37
C TYR A 86 -109.40 -22.36 2.36
N THR A 87 -110.03 -21.49 1.56
CA THR A 87 -111.49 -21.41 1.45
C THR A 87 -111.98 -22.45 0.44
N SER A 88 -112.72 -23.46 0.87
CA SER A 88 -113.33 -24.45 -0.03
C SER A 88 -114.65 -23.96 -0.64
N ALA A 89 -115.45 -23.20 0.12
CA ALA A 89 -116.71 -22.63 -0.36
C ALA A 89 -117.01 -21.26 0.26
N VAL A 90 -117.61 -20.38 -0.53
CA VAL A 90 -118.13 -19.08 -0.08
C VAL A 90 -119.54 -18.93 -0.64
N THR A 91 -120.55 -19.13 0.21
CA THR A 91 -121.97 -18.94 -0.15
C THR A 91 -122.53 -17.61 0.35
N GLY A 92 -121.80 -16.94 1.24
CA GLY A 92 -122.04 -15.57 1.64
C GLY A 92 -120.72 -14.89 1.98
N GLN A 93 -120.39 -13.80 1.28
CA GLN A 93 -119.19 -13.03 1.56
C GLN A 93 -119.28 -12.32 2.91
N GLY A 94 -118.15 -12.08 3.55
CA GLY A 94 -118.10 -11.27 4.76
C GLY A 94 -116.76 -11.36 5.48
N THR A 95 -116.76 -10.89 6.73
CA THR A 95 -115.59 -10.85 7.61
C THR A 95 -115.83 -11.67 8.87
N PHE A 96 -114.73 -12.05 9.52
CA PHE A 96 -114.72 -12.72 10.81
C PHE A 96 -113.86 -11.97 11.81
N ASP A 97 -114.19 -12.12 13.08
CA ASP A 97 -113.39 -11.68 14.22
C ASP A 97 -112.39 -12.79 14.60
N LEU A 98 -111.19 -12.39 15.00
CA LEU A 98 -110.18 -13.28 15.55
C LEU A 98 -110.21 -13.20 17.07
N TYR A 99 -110.40 -14.35 17.70
CA TYR A 99 -110.36 -14.51 19.16
C TYR A 99 -109.19 -15.40 19.56
N ARG A 100 -108.59 -15.12 20.72
CA ARG A 100 -107.74 -16.09 21.44
C ARG A 100 -108.63 -16.94 22.32
N ILE A 101 -108.33 -18.23 22.41
CA ILE A 101 -109.00 -19.14 23.34
C ILE A 101 -108.24 -19.15 24.66
N ASP A 102 -108.92 -18.88 25.77
CA ASP A 102 -108.28 -18.73 27.10
C ASP A 102 -108.34 -20.02 27.93
N SER A 103 -109.26 -20.94 27.63
CA SER A 103 -109.39 -22.22 28.33
C SER A 103 -109.09 -23.41 27.41
N SER A 104 -108.48 -24.46 27.96
CA SER A 104 -108.19 -25.70 27.22
C SER A 104 -109.46 -26.31 26.61
N TRP A 105 -109.34 -26.84 25.40
CA TRP A 105 -110.36 -27.65 24.73
C TRP A 105 -109.70 -28.83 24.03
N ALA A 106 -110.49 -29.86 23.71
CA ALA A 106 -110.05 -31.02 22.95
C ALA A 106 -110.98 -31.22 21.75
N GLU A 107 -110.39 -31.37 20.57
CA GLU A 107 -111.07 -31.48 19.29
C GLU A 107 -112.19 -32.54 19.28
N GLY A 108 -111.93 -33.72 19.83
CA GLY A 108 -112.91 -34.82 19.85
C GLY A 108 -114.07 -34.67 20.86
N THR A 109 -114.13 -33.58 21.63
CA THR A 109 -115.16 -33.40 22.69
C THR A 109 -115.85 -32.05 22.71
N VAL A 110 -115.26 -31.01 22.08
CA VAL A 110 -115.86 -29.67 22.09
C VAL A 110 -117.15 -29.64 21.25
N THR A 111 -118.17 -28.96 21.77
CA THR A 111 -119.47 -28.73 21.14
C THR A 111 -119.81 -27.26 21.30
N TYR A 112 -120.88 -26.76 20.68
CA TYR A 112 -121.31 -25.38 20.88
C TYR A 112 -121.63 -25.08 22.36
N ASN A 113 -122.29 -26.03 23.05
CA ASN A 113 -122.61 -25.88 24.47
C ASN A 113 -121.38 -25.91 25.40
N THR A 114 -120.26 -26.49 24.93
CA THR A 114 -119.00 -26.59 25.68
C THR A 114 -117.88 -25.73 25.09
N SER A 115 -118.23 -24.72 24.29
CA SER A 115 -117.27 -23.83 23.65
C SER A 115 -116.40 -23.11 24.69
N PRO A 116 -115.06 -23.08 24.52
CA PRO A 116 -114.15 -22.54 25.53
C PRO A 116 -114.31 -21.02 25.69
N ALA A 117 -113.83 -20.49 26.83
CA ALA A 117 -113.77 -19.05 27.04
C ALA A 117 -112.80 -18.41 26.02
N MET A 118 -113.19 -17.27 25.46
CA MET A 118 -112.48 -16.60 24.36
C MET A 118 -112.41 -15.09 24.58
N ALA A 119 -111.29 -14.47 24.21
CA ALA A 119 -111.06 -13.04 24.23
C ALA A 119 -110.80 -12.49 22.82
N LEU A 120 -111.44 -11.36 22.47
CA LEU A 120 -111.29 -10.74 21.15
C LEU A 120 -109.88 -10.19 20.99
N ILE A 121 -109.20 -10.54 19.89
CA ILE A 121 -107.87 -10.04 19.53
C ILE A 121 -107.98 -9.00 18.43
N THR A 122 -108.68 -9.34 17.34
CA THR A 122 -108.85 -8.45 16.18
C THR A 122 -110.29 -8.53 15.70
N ALA A 123 -110.99 -7.40 15.73
CA ALA A 123 -112.33 -7.30 15.15
C ALA A 123 -112.25 -7.25 13.62
N GLY A 124 -113.09 -8.05 12.95
CA GLY A 124 -113.31 -7.96 11.51
C GLY A 124 -113.99 -6.64 11.15
N ALA A 125 -113.67 -6.09 9.99
CA ALA A 125 -114.30 -4.87 9.49
C ALA A 125 -115.80 -5.12 9.21
N ALA A 126 -116.64 -4.10 9.41
CA ALA A 126 -118.10 -4.19 9.19
C ALA A 126 -118.48 -4.47 7.73
N ALA A 127 -117.57 -4.23 6.78
CA ALA A 127 -117.71 -4.55 5.37
C ALA A 127 -116.42 -5.20 4.83
N CYS A 128 -116.53 -5.91 3.71
CA CYS A 128 -115.46 -6.72 3.13
C CYS A 128 -114.59 -5.90 2.14
N PRO A 129 -113.65 -5.08 2.63
CA PRO A 129 -112.30 -5.13 2.08
C PRO A 129 -111.22 -5.19 3.18
N GLY A 130 -110.27 -6.12 3.08
CA GLY A 130 -109.19 -6.27 4.05
C GLY A 130 -108.74 -7.72 4.26
N VAL A 131 -107.83 -7.94 5.19
CA VAL A 131 -107.13 -9.23 5.41
C VAL A 131 -108.06 -10.34 5.95
N GLN A 132 -109.09 -9.99 6.72
CA GLN A 132 -110.13 -10.93 7.21
C GLN A 132 -111.39 -10.99 6.33
N CYS A 133 -111.36 -10.38 5.13
CA CYS A 133 -112.45 -10.42 4.17
C CYS A 133 -112.38 -11.71 3.34
N VAL A 134 -113.48 -12.45 3.30
CA VAL A 134 -113.62 -13.65 2.46
C VAL A 134 -114.77 -13.46 1.49
N ASN A 135 -114.45 -13.42 0.20
CA ASN A 135 -115.41 -13.14 -0.87
C ASN A 135 -115.37 -14.14 -2.04
N THR A 136 -114.37 -15.02 -2.09
CA THR A 136 -114.16 -15.97 -3.20
C THR A 136 -113.69 -17.30 -2.64
N ALA A 137 -114.17 -18.41 -3.22
CA ALA A 137 -113.68 -19.76 -2.91
C ALA A 137 -112.34 -20.06 -3.63
N SER A 138 -111.72 -21.18 -3.28
CA SER A 138 -110.48 -21.72 -3.86
C SER A 138 -109.25 -20.81 -3.74
N LYS A 139 -109.16 -20.02 -2.65
CA LYS A 139 -108.04 -19.13 -2.36
C LYS A 139 -107.59 -19.26 -0.90
N TYR A 140 -106.33 -18.90 -0.66
CA TYR A 140 -105.82 -18.72 0.69
C TYR A 140 -106.22 -17.35 1.25
N VAL A 141 -106.68 -17.36 2.49
CA VAL A 141 -106.82 -16.20 3.36
C VAL A 141 -105.67 -16.24 4.35
N GLN A 142 -104.93 -15.13 4.45
CA GLN A 142 -103.74 -15.02 5.28
C GLN A 142 -104.03 -14.05 6.43
N VAL A 143 -104.06 -14.53 7.67
CA VAL A 143 -104.38 -13.73 8.86
C VAL A 143 -103.11 -13.46 9.65
N ASP A 144 -102.79 -12.21 9.91
CA ASP A 144 -101.65 -11.86 10.77
C ASP A 144 -101.99 -12.20 12.23
N ILE A 145 -101.17 -13.08 12.82
CA ILE A 145 -101.26 -13.51 14.21
C ILE A 145 -99.93 -13.33 14.95
N THR A 146 -99.08 -12.43 14.46
CA THR A 146 -97.72 -12.19 14.99
C THR A 146 -97.73 -11.96 16.50
N SER A 147 -98.60 -11.08 16.99
CA SER A 147 -98.70 -10.78 18.42
C SER A 147 -99.11 -11.99 19.26
N LEU A 148 -99.98 -12.86 18.72
CA LEU A 148 -100.46 -14.05 19.42
C LEU A 148 -99.36 -15.11 19.54
N VAL A 149 -98.59 -15.33 18.47
CA VAL A 149 -97.43 -16.25 18.51
C VAL A 149 -96.33 -15.73 19.43
N GLN A 150 -96.07 -14.41 19.41
CA GLN A 150 -95.12 -13.78 20.34
C GLN A 150 -95.55 -13.93 21.80
N ASP A 151 -96.83 -13.73 22.10
CA ASP A 151 -97.41 -13.88 23.45
C ASP A 151 -97.32 -15.34 23.95
N TRP A 152 -97.62 -16.31 23.08
CA TRP A 152 -97.47 -17.73 23.40
C TRP A 152 -96.01 -18.14 23.66
N LEU A 153 -95.05 -17.67 22.85
CA LEU A 153 -93.62 -17.96 23.05
C LEU A 153 -93.02 -17.22 24.25
N ALA A 154 -93.57 -16.05 24.60
CA ALA A 154 -93.18 -15.32 25.82
C ALA A 154 -93.73 -15.95 27.11
N GLY A 155 -94.69 -16.88 26.99
CA GLY A 155 -95.39 -17.48 28.12
C GLY A 155 -96.43 -16.57 28.76
N GLY A 156 -96.90 -15.52 28.05
CA GLY A 156 -97.93 -14.60 28.56
C GLY A 156 -99.30 -15.28 28.67
N HIS A 157 -99.62 -16.15 27.72
CA HIS A 157 -100.80 -17.03 27.75
C HIS A 157 -100.45 -18.43 27.24
N ALA A 158 -101.19 -19.44 27.70
CA ALA A 158 -101.05 -20.80 27.17
C ALA A 158 -101.58 -20.86 25.73
N ASN A 159 -100.91 -21.64 24.87
CA ASN A 159 -101.37 -21.92 23.51
C ASN A 159 -102.56 -22.89 23.54
N ASN A 160 -103.75 -22.35 23.83
CA ASN A 160 -105.03 -23.02 23.72
C ASN A 160 -105.68 -22.77 22.34
N GLY A 161 -104.98 -22.12 21.40
CA GLY A 161 -105.48 -21.84 20.06
C GLY A 161 -106.26 -20.53 19.91
N LEU A 162 -106.86 -20.36 18.74
CA LEU A 162 -107.60 -19.20 18.29
C LEU A 162 -108.96 -19.61 17.71
N ALA A 163 -109.89 -18.68 17.64
CA ALA A 163 -111.18 -18.89 17.04
C ALA A 163 -111.52 -17.83 15.98
N LEU A 164 -112.21 -18.26 14.93
CA LEU A 164 -112.73 -17.40 13.86
C LEU A 164 -114.24 -17.32 14.01
N LYS A 165 -114.74 -16.16 14.46
CA LYS A 165 -116.16 -15.96 14.76
C LYS A 165 -116.80 -15.04 13.71
N PRO A 166 -118.02 -15.33 13.22
CA PRO A 166 -118.65 -14.53 12.17
C PRO A 166 -118.97 -13.12 12.65
N ASN A 167 -118.32 -12.12 12.04
CA ASN A 167 -118.57 -10.70 12.31
C ASN A 167 -119.74 -10.19 11.47
N ALA A 168 -119.58 -10.24 10.13
CA ALA A 168 -120.57 -9.75 9.17
C ALA A 168 -121.89 -10.54 9.18
N THR A 169 -123.00 -9.88 8.90
CA THR A 169 -124.33 -10.52 8.91
C THR A 169 -124.53 -11.56 7.81
N THR A 170 -123.74 -11.49 6.74
CA THR A 170 -123.88 -12.34 5.54
C THR A 170 -122.84 -13.45 5.43
N ILE A 171 -121.83 -13.51 6.32
CA ILE A 171 -120.73 -14.47 6.13
C ILE A 171 -121.25 -15.91 6.24
N SER A 172 -120.91 -16.72 5.24
CA SER A 172 -121.15 -18.15 5.16
C SER A 172 -120.03 -18.76 4.33
N VAL A 173 -118.97 -19.16 5.03
CA VAL A 173 -117.69 -19.59 4.45
C VAL A 173 -117.30 -20.94 5.06
N THR A 174 -116.77 -21.80 4.20
CA THR A 174 -116.13 -23.05 4.60
C THR A 174 -114.65 -22.97 4.27
N PHE A 175 -113.81 -23.20 5.28
CA PHE A 175 -112.39 -23.47 5.12
C PHE A 175 -112.14 -24.99 5.17
N GLU A 176 -111.02 -25.43 4.63
CA GLU A 176 -110.59 -26.83 4.79
C GLU A 176 -109.98 -27.06 6.18
N GLY A 177 -110.39 -28.15 6.83
CA GLY A 177 -109.80 -28.65 8.08
C GLY A 177 -108.69 -29.65 7.81
N LYS A 178 -108.00 -30.07 8.87
CA LYS A 178 -106.87 -31.01 8.78
C LYS A 178 -107.29 -32.40 8.28
N GLU A 179 -108.56 -32.78 8.40
CA GLU A 179 -109.13 -34.03 7.85
C GLU A 179 -109.43 -33.94 6.34
N SER A 180 -109.24 -32.79 5.69
CA SER A 180 -109.48 -32.64 4.25
C SER A 180 -108.51 -33.50 3.44
N THR A 181 -109.05 -34.45 2.67
CA THR A 181 -108.29 -35.31 1.74
C THR A 181 -108.48 -34.92 0.27
N THR A 182 -109.28 -33.90 -0.02
CA THR A 182 -109.65 -33.54 -1.41
C THR A 182 -108.63 -32.62 -2.06
N THR A 183 -108.20 -31.57 -1.36
CA THR A 183 -107.10 -30.71 -1.82
C THR A 183 -105.96 -30.58 -0.81
N SER A 184 -106.12 -31.19 0.38
CA SER A 184 -105.10 -31.30 1.44
C SER A 184 -104.51 -29.94 1.87
N HIS A 185 -105.32 -28.88 1.86
CA HIS A 185 -104.90 -27.54 2.28
C HIS A 185 -105.35 -27.26 3.73
N ALA A 186 -104.81 -28.03 4.68
CA ALA A 186 -105.04 -27.80 6.10
C ALA A 186 -104.58 -26.40 6.53
N PRO A 187 -105.10 -25.84 7.63
CA PRO A 187 -104.59 -24.59 8.17
C PRO A 187 -103.13 -24.71 8.59
N GLU A 188 -102.34 -23.69 8.29
CA GLU A 188 -100.89 -23.70 8.56
C GLU A 188 -100.43 -22.33 9.04
N LEU A 189 -99.39 -22.30 9.86
CA LEU A 189 -98.75 -21.09 10.35
C LEU A 189 -97.40 -20.88 9.66
N ASP A 190 -97.27 -19.76 8.93
CA ASP A 190 -95.99 -19.31 8.37
C ASP A 190 -95.32 -18.31 9.34
N VAL A 191 -94.08 -18.59 9.77
CA VAL A 191 -93.30 -17.74 10.69
C VAL A 191 -92.00 -17.26 10.03
N VAL A 192 -91.73 -15.96 10.17
CA VAL A 192 -90.49 -15.30 9.74
C VAL A 192 -89.72 -14.85 10.97
N LEU A 193 -88.43 -15.23 11.06
CA LEU A 193 -87.55 -14.86 12.18
C LEU A 193 -86.63 -13.68 11.82
N ASN A 194 -86.23 -12.88 12.82
CA ASN A 194 -85.16 -11.91 12.66
C ASN A 194 -83.79 -12.59 12.74
N THR A 195 -82.97 -12.52 11.69
CA THR A 195 -81.61 -13.10 11.71
C THR A 195 -80.58 -12.01 12.00
N SER A 196 -80.38 -11.68 13.27
CA SER A 196 -79.18 -10.96 13.70
C SER A 196 -78.11 -11.98 14.09
N LEU A 197 -77.04 -12.09 13.27
CA LEU A 197 -75.90 -13.00 13.48
C LEU A 197 -74.93 -12.53 14.60
N ALA A 198 -75.37 -11.63 15.50
CA ALA A 198 -74.46 -10.87 16.34
C ALA A 198 -74.06 -11.53 17.68
N GLN A 199 -74.47 -12.77 18.00
CA GLN A 199 -74.16 -13.36 19.32
C GLN A 199 -73.86 -14.86 19.29
N LEU A 200 -72.64 -15.24 18.89
CA LEU A 200 -72.04 -16.51 19.32
C LEU A 200 -70.69 -16.21 20.01
N GLN A 201 -70.68 -16.23 21.34
CA GLN A 201 -69.45 -16.37 22.12
C GLN A 201 -69.22 -17.86 22.38
N GLY A 202 -68.23 -18.45 21.70
CA GLY A 202 -67.85 -19.86 21.85
C GLY A 202 -66.85 -20.32 20.78
N GLN A 203 -65.99 -21.27 21.15
CA GLN A 203 -64.97 -21.85 20.27
C GLN A 203 -65.62 -22.75 19.21
N ILE A 204 -65.34 -22.52 17.92
CA ILE A 204 -65.78 -23.43 16.84
C ILE A 204 -64.84 -24.63 16.79
N THR A 205 -65.39 -25.82 16.97
CA THR A 205 -64.67 -27.09 16.86
C THR A 205 -64.79 -27.68 15.44
N PRO A 206 -63.84 -28.49 14.97
CA PRO A 206 -63.86 -29.06 13.61
C PRO A 206 -65.10 -29.90 13.26
N ALA A 207 -65.89 -30.35 14.24
CA ALA A 207 -67.14 -31.08 14.00
C ALA A 207 -68.33 -30.17 13.63
N GLN A 208 -68.21 -28.85 13.86
CA GLN A 208 -69.28 -27.87 13.66
C GLN A 208 -69.23 -27.20 12.27
N VAL A 209 -68.26 -27.58 11.44
CA VAL A 209 -68.09 -27.08 10.06
C VAL A 209 -67.66 -28.25 9.18
N ALA A 210 -68.39 -28.49 8.10
CA ALA A 210 -68.04 -29.49 7.10
C ALA A 210 -66.70 -29.15 6.39
N PRO A 211 -66.04 -30.09 5.71
CA PRO A 211 -64.85 -29.75 4.93
C PRO A 211 -65.17 -28.74 3.82
N GLY A 212 -64.59 -27.53 3.87
CA GLY A 212 -64.84 -26.47 2.89
C GLY A 212 -64.02 -25.20 3.14
N THR A 213 -63.92 -24.34 2.13
CA THR A 213 -63.28 -23.03 2.25
C THR A 213 -64.29 -22.03 2.82
N TYR A 214 -64.03 -21.50 4.00
CA TYR A 214 -64.90 -20.55 4.69
C TYR A 214 -64.32 -19.14 4.67
N ASN A 215 -65.17 -18.16 4.39
CA ASN A 215 -64.80 -16.75 4.30
C ASN A 215 -64.90 -16.12 5.69
N ILE A 216 -64.00 -16.47 6.62
CA ILE A 216 -64.02 -15.92 7.97
C ILE A 216 -63.39 -14.52 7.94
N SER A 217 -64.20 -13.49 8.19
CA SER A 217 -63.71 -12.12 8.36
C SER A 217 -63.33 -11.89 9.82
N ILE A 218 -62.02 -11.79 10.11
CA ILE A 218 -61.50 -11.55 11.45
C ILE A 218 -61.20 -10.05 11.57
N THR A 219 -62.03 -9.30 12.30
CA THR A 219 -61.75 -7.89 12.62
C THR A 219 -61.12 -7.79 14.02
N GLY A 220 -59.79 -7.81 14.07
CA GLY A 220 -58.98 -7.63 15.28
C GLY A 220 -57.54 -7.25 14.92
N ASN A 221 -56.84 -6.53 15.81
CA ASN A 221 -55.44 -6.13 15.61
C ASN A 221 -54.54 -7.34 15.31
N ALA A 222 -53.77 -7.28 14.23
CA ALA A 222 -52.86 -8.33 13.77
C ALA A 222 -51.67 -8.63 14.73
N ALA A 223 -51.45 -7.81 15.76
CA ALA A 223 -50.33 -7.94 16.69
C ALA A 223 -50.32 -9.21 17.56
N THR A 224 -51.41 -9.99 17.62
CA THR A 224 -51.49 -11.25 18.39
C THR A 224 -51.54 -12.51 17.54
N ALA A 225 -51.34 -12.42 16.22
CA ALA A 225 -51.32 -13.58 15.32
C ALA A 225 -49.89 -14.12 15.16
N ASN A 226 -49.49 -15.06 16.02
CA ASN A 226 -48.13 -15.61 16.08
C ASN A 226 -47.91 -16.89 15.25
N SER A 227 -48.92 -17.41 14.53
CA SER A 227 -48.69 -18.38 13.44
C SER A 227 -49.86 -18.50 12.48
N ALA A 228 -49.66 -18.03 11.24
CA ALA A 228 -50.49 -18.32 10.08
C ALA A 228 -49.56 -18.57 8.88
N THR A 229 -48.95 -19.75 8.82
CA THR A 229 -47.93 -20.11 7.81
C THR A 229 -48.48 -20.35 6.40
N THR A 230 -49.78 -20.12 6.14
CA THR A 230 -50.38 -20.43 4.82
C THR A 230 -51.49 -19.49 4.35
N ALA A 231 -51.37 -18.18 4.59
CA ALA A 231 -52.28 -17.19 4.01
C ALA A 231 -51.56 -16.23 3.05
N GLY A 232 -52.01 -16.16 1.79
CA GLY A 232 -51.51 -15.28 0.72
C GLY A 232 -51.75 -13.77 0.92
N SER A 233 -51.84 -13.29 2.16
CA SER A 233 -51.86 -11.87 2.56
C SER A 233 -50.51 -11.42 3.15
N ALA A 234 -49.41 -12.05 2.74
CA ALA A 234 -48.05 -11.73 3.19
C ALA A 234 -47.53 -10.37 2.66
N THR A 235 -48.19 -9.71 1.69
CA THR A 235 -47.77 -8.40 1.16
C THR A 235 -48.05 -7.24 2.13
N THR A 236 -49.12 -7.28 2.92
CA THR A 236 -49.40 -6.27 3.95
C THR A 236 -48.64 -6.53 5.25
N ALA A 237 -48.37 -7.78 5.61
CA ALA A 237 -47.50 -8.12 6.75
C ALA A 237 -46.02 -7.76 6.50
N SER A 238 -45.53 -7.97 5.28
CA SER A 238 -44.19 -7.50 4.87
C SER A 238 -44.10 -5.97 4.87
N SER A 239 -45.17 -5.26 4.48
CA SER A 239 -45.22 -3.78 4.55
C SER A 239 -45.21 -3.24 5.98
N ALA A 240 -45.86 -3.93 6.93
CA ALA A 240 -45.81 -3.56 8.36
C ALA A 240 -44.43 -3.80 8.99
N GLY A 241 -43.73 -4.87 8.59
CA GLY A 241 -42.33 -5.11 8.99
C GLY A 241 -41.36 -4.05 8.48
N VAL A 242 -41.58 -3.55 7.26
CA VAL A 242 -40.80 -2.45 6.67
C VAL A 242 -41.09 -1.11 7.36
N ALA A 243 -42.35 -0.83 7.74
CA ALA A 243 -42.72 0.37 8.48
C ALA A 243 -42.15 0.42 9.91
N GLY A 244 -42.11 -0.72 10.61
CA GLY A 244 -41.49 -0.81 11.95
C GLY A 244 -39.96 -0.62 11.90
N ALA A 245 -39.30 -1.08 10.85
CA ALA A 245 -37.87 -0.89 10.67
C ALA A 245 -37.48 0.58 10.35
N LEU A 246 -38.33 1.31 9.63
CA LEU A 246 -38.14 2.75 9.34
C LEU A 246 -38.42 3.67 10.54
N ALA A 247 -39.12 3.20 11.57
CA ALA A 247 -39.42 3.97 12.78
C ALA A 247 -38.26 3.97 13.80
N LEU A 248 -37.28 3.08 13.65
CA LEU A 248 -36.04 3.06 14.45
C LEU A 248 -35.00 3.98 13.79
N THR A 249 -34.10 4.57 14.58
CA THR A 249 -32.94 5.30 14.02
C THR A 249 -32.11 4.36 13.16
N PRO A 250 -31.93 4.66 11.85
CA PRO A 250 -31.16 3.80 10.96
C PRO A 250 -29.74 3.58 11.46
N SER A 251 -29.29 2.32 11.47
CA SER A 251 -27.89 2.00 11.70
C SER A 251 -27.06 2.56 10.56
N GLN A 252 -26.18 3.52 10.88
CA GLN A 252 -25.19 4.07 9.97
C GLN A 252 -23.95 3.18 9.92
N CYS A 253 -23.11 3.40 8.91
CA CYS A 253 -21.83 2.73 8.84
C CYS A 253 -20.87 3.22 9.92
N GLY A 254 -20.14 2.30 10.53
CA GLY A 254 -19.06 2.62 11.46
C GLY A 254 -17.91 3.37 10.76
N ALA A 255 -16.99 3.93 11.55
CA ALA A 255 -15.97 4.88 11.08
C ALA A 255 -15.03 4.40 9.95
N THR A 256 -15.02 3.10 9.60
CA THR A 256 -14.17 2.50 8.55
C THR A 256 -14.95 1.91 7.37
N LEU A 257 -16.28 2.10 7.35
CA LEU A 257 -17.18 1.57 6.33
C LEU A 257 -17.91 2.72 5.63
N PHE A 258 -18.29 2.53 4.37
CA PHE A 258 -19.13 3.50 3.64
C PHE A 258 -20.44 2.87 3.18
N ALA A 259 -21.46 3.69 2.98
CA ALA A 259 -22.77 3.26 2.53
C ALA A 259 -22.77 3.01 1.01
N THR A 260 -22.99 1.76 0.59
CA THR A 260 -23.15 1.39 -0.83
C THR A 260 -24.62 1.44 -1.29
N GLY A 261 -25.55 1.67 -0.36
CA GLY A 261 -26.98 1.77 -0.60
C GLY A 261 -27.77 1.74 0.71
N ILE A 262 -29.10 1.68 0.60
CA ILE A 262 -30.01 1.59 1.75
C ILE A 262 -30.77 0.26 1.66
N GLN A 263 -30.79 -0.49 2.77
CA GLN A 263 -31.56 -1.73 2.88
C GLN A 263 -33.06 -1.43 2.98
N ALA A 264 -33.90 -2.42 2.71
CA ALA A 264 -35.35 -2.31 2.85
C ALA A 264 -35.82 -1.95 4.29
N ASN A 265 -34.96 -2.13 5.29
CA ASN A 265 -35.20 -1.77 6.69
C ASN A 265 -34.75 -0.34 7.06
N GLY A 266 -34.25 0.45 6.10
CA GLY A 266 -33.75 1.81 6.32
C GLY A 266 -32.27 1.92 6.73
N ASN A 267 -31.62 0.82 7.10
CA ASN A 267 -30.20 0.81 7.49
C ASN A 267 -29.27 0.98 6.28
N ALA A 268 -28.08 1.53 6.52
CA ALA A 268 -27.05 1.62 5.49
C ALA A 268 -26.51 0.22 5.14
N ASN A 269 -26.35 -0.07 3.84
CA ASN A 269 -25.52 -1.17 3.37
C ASN A 269 -24.06 -0.76 3.54
N CYS A 270 -23.38 -1.34 4.51
CA CYS A 270 -22.01 -0.97 4.81
C CYS A 270 -21.03 -1.92 4.13
N SER A 271 -20.12 -1.36 3.35
CA SER A 271 -19.00 -2.09 2.75
C SER A 271 -17.68 -1.55 3.28
N GLY A 272 -16.69 -2.44 3.36
CA GLY A 272 -15.30 -2.04 3.58
C GLY A 272 -14.79 -1.18 2.44
N ILE A 273 -14.00 -0.16 2.77
CA ILE A 273 -13.19 0.55 1.78
C ILE A 273 -12.13 -0.44 1.29
N THR A 274 -12.21 -0.80 0.01
CA THR A 274 -11.17 -1.59 -0.67
C THR A 274 -10.33 -0.70 -1.57
N ASN A 275 -9.18 -1.19 -2.03
CA ASN A 275 -8.29 -0.44 -2.91
C ASN A 275 -8.97 0.04 -4.21
N ALA A 276 -10.05 -0.62 -4.66
CA ALA A 276 -10.83 -0.19 -5.82
C ALA A 276 -11.66 1.09 -5.58
N HIS A 277 -11.87 1.48 -4.31
CA HIS A 277 -12.68 2.63 -3.91
C HIS A 277 -11.85 3.88 -3.64
N LEU A 278 -10.52 3.76 -3.55
CA LEU A 278 -9.64 4.89 -3.34
C LEU A 278 -9.16 5.42 -4.71
N PRO A 279 -9.03 6.75 -4.88
CA PRO A 279 -8.52 7.33 -6.11
C PRO A 279 -7.15 6.74 -6.49
N SER A 280 -6.87 6.62 -7.79
CA SER A 280 -5.55 6.20 -8.29
C SER A 280 -4.41 7.16 -7.92
N SER A 281 -4.73 8.30 -7.31
CA SER A 281 -3.78 9.29 -6.79
C SER A 281 -3.35 9.06 -5.33
N VAL A 282 -3.87 8.03 -4.64
CA VAL A 282 -3.49 7.69 -3.27
C VAL A 282 -2.43 6.58 -3.26
N VAL A 283 -1.44 6.71 -2.38
CA VAL A 283 -0.37 5.70 -2.18
C VAL A 283 -0.84 4.64 -1.18
N TYR A 284 -0.70 3.37 -1.54
CA TYR A 284 -1.05 2.19 -0.74
C TYR A 284 0.16 1.61 -0.02
N ASN A 285 0.00 1.09 1.20
CA ASN A 285 1.10 0.53 2.00
C ASN A 285 1.22 -1.01 1.91
N ASN A 286 0.33 -1.68 1.19
CA ASN A 286 0.23 -3.14 1.12
C ASN A 286 0.28 -3.69 -0.32
N GLN A 287 0.59 -2.84 -1.31
CA GLN A 287 0.73 -3.22 -2.71
C GLN A 287 1.74 -2.32 -3.40
N VAL A 288 2.15 -2.70 -4.61
CA VAL A 288 3.01 -1.87 -5.47
C VAL A 288 2.22 -0.64 -5.93
N ASN A 289 2.82 0.54 -5.77
CA ASN A 289 2.28 1.80 -6.29
C ASN A 289 2.94 2.09 -7.64
N THR A 290 2.20 1.91 -8.73
CA THR A 290 2.69 2.14 -10.09
C THR A 290 2.01 3.36 -10.69
N PHE A 291 2.79 4.38 -11.07
CA PHE A 291 2.30 5.53 -11.82
C PHE A 291 2.48 5.28 -13.32
N ALA A 292 1.46 5.60 -14.13
CA ALA A 292 1.58 5.50 -15.58
C ALA A 292 2.59 6.54 -16.13
N ALA A 293 3.08 6.31 -17.36
CA ALA A 293 3.97 7.26 -18.03
C ALA A 293 3.33 8.66 -18.09
N GLY A 294 4.11 9.70 -17.75
CA GLY A 294 3.66 11.10 -17.75
C GLY A 294 3.08 11.63 -16.42
N PHE A 295 2.92 10.77 -15.41
CA PHE A 295 2.51 11.19 -14.06
C PHE A 295 3.74 11.38 -13.15
N LYS A 296 3.71 12.41 -12.27
CA LYS A 296 4.79 12.74 -11.33
C LYS A 296 4.27 12.83 -9.90
N GLN A 297 4.98 12.21 -8.95
CA GLN A 297 4.82 12.47 -7.53
C GLN A 297 5.75 13.63 -7.12
N THR A 298 5.22 14.63 -6.42
CA THR A 298 6.03 15.73 -5.87
C THR A 298 6.08 15.60 -4.36
N PHE A 299 7.29 15.47 -3.83
CA PHE A 299 7.58 15.39 -2.41
C PHE A 299 8.06 16.76 -1.91
N THR A 300 7.32 17.38 -1.00
CA THR A 300 7.65 18.73 -0.47
C THR A 300 8.34 18.60 0.88
N ALA A 301 9.52 19.20 1.02
CA ALA A 301 10.24 19.31 2.29
C ALA A 301 9.81 20.55 3.09
N ASN A 302 10.10 20.56 4.39
CA ASN A 302 10.07 21.76 5.22
C ASN A 302 11.36 21.84 6.08
N SER A 303 11.45 22.81 6.99
CA SER A 303 12.63 23.00 7.84
C SER A 303 12.91 21.85 8.81
N SER A 304 11.91 21.01 9.10
CA SER A 304 12.00 19.91 10.07
C SER A 304 11.99 18.52 9.41
N TYR A 305 11.47 18.40 8.19
CA TYR A 305 11.27 17.12 7.52
C TYR A 305 11.69 17.17 6.04
N ALA A 306 12.50 16.19 5.62
CA ALA A 306 12.82 15.97 4.23
C ALA A 306 11.56 15.56 3.44
N GLY A 307 11.47 15.97 2.17
CA GLY A 307 10.33 15.60 1.32
C GLY A 307 10.27 14.09 1.04
N LEU A 308 11.43 13.44 0.94
CA LEU A 308 11.57 11.99 0.78
C LEU A 308 12.49 11.48 1.89
N ASN A 309 11.99 10.56 2.71
CA ASN A 309 12.77 9.84 3.70
C ASN A 309 12.82 8.36 3.30
N ILE A 310 14.01 7.80 3.13
CA ILE A 310 14.21 6.38 2.86
C ILE A 310 14.70 5.75 4.15
N ALA A 311 13.85 4.94 4.79
CA ALA A 311 14.21 4.24 6.01
C ALA A 311 15.45 3.36 5.77
N GLY A 312 16.48 3.56 6.58
CA GLY A 312 17.74 2.88 6.41
C GLY A 312 17.74 1.46 6.98
N ILE A 313 18.58 0.59 6.42
CA ILE A 313 18.86 -0.75 6.92
C ILE A 313 20.24 -0.79 7.57
N SER A 314 20.40 -1.53 8.66
CA SER A 314 21.59 -1.44 9.51
C SER A 314 22.82 -2.13 8.92
N VAL A 315 22.70 -3.35 8.38
CA VAL A 315 23.80 -4.13 7.82
C VAL A 315 23.30 -5.06 6.70
N ASN A 316 24.15 -5.27 5.68
CA ASN A 316 23.88 -6.06 4.46
C ASN A 316 22.86 -5.46 3.49
N ASN A 317 22.97 -5.81 2.20
CA ASN A 317 22.00 -5.40 1.19
C ASN A 317 20.71 -6.25 1.31
N PRO A 318 19.54 -5.71 0.92
CA PRO A 318 18.31 -6.49 0.90
C PRO A 318 18.42 -7.73 0.01
N THR A 319 17.75 -8.81 0.40
CA THR A 319 17.64 -10.03 -0.40
C THR A 319 16.38 -9.97 -1.26
N GLY A 320 16.49 -10.19 -2.57
CA GLY A 320 15.34 -10.18 -3.50
C GLY A 320 15.13 -8.86 -4.25
N LEU A 321 16.21 -8.15 -4.56
CA LEU A 321 16.17 -6.87 -5.29
C LEU A 321 15.68 -7.03 -6.73
N ALA A 322 14.84 -6.11 -7.18
CA ALA A 322 14.47 -5.90 -8.58
C ALA A 322 15.19 -4.68 -9.18
N ALA A 323 15.33 -4.64 -10.51
CA ALA A 323 15.95 -3.51 -11.18
C ALA A 323 15.20 -2.21 -10.88
N GLY A 324 15.92 -1.18 -10.41
CA GLY A 324 15.36 0.10 -9.98
C GLY A 324 15.14 0.23 -8.47
N ASP A 325 15.33 -0.84 -7.69
CA ASP A 325 15.22 -0.77 -6.23
C ASP A 325 16.27 0.19 -5.65
N LEU A 326 15.83 1.03 -4.70
CA LEU A 326 16.60 2.05 -4.00
C LEU A 326 16.51 1.82 -2.49
N TRP A 327 17.65 1.85 -1.78
CA TRP A 327 17.67 1.71 -0.32
C TRP A 327 18.85 2.46 0.29
N PHE A 328 18.74 2.81 1.58
CA PHE A 328 19.80 3.49 2.32
C PHE A 328 20.49 2.54 3.29
N ARG A 329 21.82 2.44 3.24
CA ARG A 329 22.62 1.66 4.19
C ARG A 329 23.08 2.55 5.34
N LEU A 330 22.65 2.28 6.56
CA LEU A 330 22.98 3.12 7.74
C LEU A 330 24.45 3.02 8.13
N ASP A 331 25.08 1.86 7.94
CA ASP A 331 26.49 1.63 8.23
C ASP A 331 27.41 2.30 7.22
N LEU A 332 27.05 2.28 5.93
CA LEU A 332 27.81 2.93 4.87
C LEU A 332 27.43 4.41 4.68
N LYS A 333 26.28 4.84 5.21
CA LYS A 333 25.68 6.17 5.05
C LYS A 333 25.42 6.57 3.60
N HIS A 334 25.20 5.59 2.73
CA HIS A 334 25.04 5.81 1.29
C HIS A 334 23.69 5.31 0.78
N LEU A 335 23.18 6.01 -0.24
CA LEU A 335 22.06 5.53 -1.05
C LEU A 335 22.58 4.52 -2.07
N HIS A 336 21.97 3.35 -2.09
CA HIS A 336 22.25 2.28 -3.04
C HIS A 336 21.11 2.10 -4.02
N PHE A 337 21.43 1.65 -5.22
CA PHE A 337 20.45 1.23 -6.21
C PHE A 337 20.87 -0.05 -6.93
N TYR A 338 19.91 -0.88 -7.32
CA TYR A 338 20.17 -2.10 -8.08
C TYR A 338 19.76 -1.91 -9.54
N ASP A 339 20.69 -2.12 -10.48
CA ASP A 339 20.39 -1.95 -11.92
C ASP A 339 19.80 -3.22 -12.57
N GLY A 340 19.60 -4.29 -11.80
CA GLY A 340 19.18 -5.60 -12.28
C GLY A 340 20.30 -6.63 -12.38
N LEU A 341 21.57 -6.19 -12.30
CA LEU A 341 22.77 -7.03 -12.35
C LEU A 341 23.65 -6.83 -11.12
N THR A 342 23.87 -5.57 -10.72
CA THR A 342 24.80 -5.18 -9.67
C THR A 342 24.24 -4.08 -8.79
N THR A 343 24.70 -4.05 -7.54
CA THR A 343 24.41 -2.93 -6.62
C THR A 343 25.39 -1.80 -6.87
N HIS A 344 24.86 -0.61 -7.09
CA HIS A 344 25.62 0.64 -7.16
C HIS A 344 25.40 1.47 -5.89
N GLN A 345 26.29 2.43 -5.65
CA GLN A 345 26.16 3.41 -4.59
C GLN A 345 26.31 4.82 -5.18
N LEU A 346 25.53 5.77 -4.68
CA LEU A 346 25.67 7.17 -5.08
C LEU A 346 26.82 7.80 -4.29
N MET A 347 27.89 8.23 -4.96
CA MET A 347 29.05 8.83 -4.28
C MET A 347 28.74 10.21 -3.70
N PHE A 348 29.28 10.49 -2.52
CA PHE A 348 29.35 11.82 -1.94
C PHE A 348 30.65 12.55 -2.29
N ARG A 349 30.69 13.86 -2.04
CA ARG A 349 31.84 14.71 -2.39
C ARG A 349 33.09 14.37 -1.58
N ASP A 350 32.90 13.79 -0.40
CA ASP A 350 33.92 13.34 0.55
C ASP A 350 34.27 11.85 0.41
N ASP A 351 33.68 11.14 -0.55
CA ASP A 351 34.06 9.76 -0.83
C ASP A 351 35.43 9.67 -1.52
N SER A 352 36.17 8.62 -1.18
CA SER A 352 37.41 8.27 -1.89
C SER A 352 37.09 7.59 -3.21
N LEU A 353 37.59 8.15 -4.32
CA LEU A 353 37.54 7.51 -5.63
C LEU A 353 38.66 6.47 -5.76
N PRO A 354 38.36 5.21 -6.14
CA PRO A 354 39.39 4.25 -6.52
C PRO A 354 40.17 4.74 -7.74
N GLU A 355 41.48 4.49 -7.78
CA GLU A 355 42.37 4.91 -8.87
C GLU A 355 41.89 4.43 -10.25
N SER A 356 41.23 3.28 -10.31
CA SER A 356 40.64 2.73 -11.55
C SER A 356 39.51 3.57 -12.15
N GLN A 357 38.89 4.46 -11.38
CA GLN A 357 37.81 5.35 -11.83
C GLN A 357 38.32 6.74 -12.24
N VAL A 358 39.57 7.08 -11.92
CA VAL A 358 40.20 8.33 -12.34
C VAL A 358 40.94 8.07 -13.66
N THR A 359 40.26 8.32 -14.77
CA THR A 359 40.83 8.09 -16.10
C THR A 359 41.98 9.06 -16.38
N ASN A 360 42.99 8.59 -17.13
CA ASN A 360 44.18 9.33 -17.57
C ASN A 360 45.23 9.70 -16.52
N LEU A 361 45.03 9.43 -15.22
CA LEU A 361 46.02 9.78 -14.20
C LEU A 361 47.38 9.10 -14.44
N THR A 362 47.37 7.82 -14.80
CA THR A 362 48.58 7.07 -15.18
C THR A 362 49.24 7.62 -16.44
N ALA A 363 48.44 8.06 -17.43
CA ALA A 363 48.94 8.62 -18.67
C ALA A 363 49.56 10.01 -18.44
N ASP A 364 48.90 10.87 -17.68
CA ASP A 364 49.38 12.20 -17.30
C ASP A 364 50.68 12.10 -16.48
N LEU A 365 50.75 11.15 -15.55
CA LEU A 365 51.97 10.90 -14.77
C LEU A 365 53.12 10.38 -15.65
N ALA A 366 52.85 9.53 -16.63
CA ALA A 366 53.85 9.05 -17.59
C ALA A 366 54.34 10.19 -18.50
N THR A 367 53.45 11.09 -18.94
CA THR A 367 53.82 12.29 -19.70
C THR A 367 54.65 13.25 -18.87
N GLN A 368 54.25 13.53 -17.62
CA GLN A 368 55.03 14.35 -16.68
C GLN A 368 56.44 13.79 -16.47
N THR A 369 56.54 12.48 -16.27
CA THR A 369 57.83 11.77 -16.10
C THR A 369 58.72 11.90 -17.33
N THR A 370 58.13 11.77 -18.52
CA THR A 370 58.86 11.93 -19.80
C THR A 370 59.37 13.36 -19.97
N ASN A 371 58.53 14.36 -19.68
CA ASN A 371 58.91 15.76 -19.79
C ASN A 371 60.05 16.11 -18.82
N LEU A 372 60.00 15.61 -17.58
CA LEU A 372 61.06 15.79 -16.60
C LEU A 372 62.38 15.15 -17.04
N ASN A 373 62.35 13.91 -17.56
CA ASN A 373 63.55 13.23 -18.04
C ASN A 373 64.20 13.97 -19.22
N ASN A 374 63.40 14.52 -20.14
CA ASN A 374 63.91 15.32 -21.26
C ASN A 374 64.57 16.62 -20.77
N GLU A 375 63.95 17.31 -19.80
CA GLU A 375 64.52 18.54 -19.23
C GLU A 375 65.84 18.26 -18.49
N ILE A 376 65.92 17.14 -17.76
CA ILE A 376 67.15 16.71 -17.09
C ILE A 376 68.26 16.45 -18.12
N ALA A 377 67.96 15.70 -19.18
CA ALA A 377 68.94 15.40 -20.24
C ALA A 377 69.43 16.67 -20.94
N ASN A 378 68.53 17.61 -21.24
CA ASN A 378 68.87 18.89 -21.85
C ASN A 378 69.78 19.73 -20.94
N ARG A 379 69.45 19.82 -19.64
CA ARG A 379 70.29 20.55 -18.68
C ARG A 379 71.66 19.92 -18.51
N GLN A 380 71.74 18.58 -18.45
CA GLN A 380 73.02 17.88 -18.35
C GLN A 380 73.90 18.09 -19.59
N ALA A 381 73.29 18.11 -20.79
CA ALA A 381 74.01 18.42 -22.03
C ALA A 381 74.52 19.87 -22.04
N ALA A 382 73.69 20.83 -21.60
CA ALA A 382 74.07 22.23 -21.53
C ALA A 382 75.23 22.48 -20.53
N VAL A 383 75.18 21.86 -19.34
CA VAL A 383 76.25 21.95 -18.34
C VAL A 383 77.55 21.34 -18.87
N THR A 384 77.47 20.17 -19.50
CA THR A 384 78.65 19.53 -20.11
C THR A 384 79.25 20.41 -21.22
N ALA A 385 78.40 21.03 -22.05
CA ALA A 385 78.85 21.92 -23.12
C ALA A 385 79.52 23.20 -22.58
N GLU A 386 78.99 23.79 -21.51
CA GLU A 386 79.58 24.95 -20.84
C GLU A 386 80.94 24.60 -20.22
N ALA A 387 81.06 23.44 -19.56
CA ALA A 387 82.33 22.96 -19.01
C ALA A 387 83.40 22.76 -20.10
N LEU A 388 83.04 22.16 -21.24
CA LEU A 388 83.95 21.99 -22.39
C LEU A 388 84.35 23.33 -23.00
N ALA A 389 83.41 24.27 -23.11
CA ALA A 389 83.69 25.62 -23.63
C ALA A 389 84.65 26.38 -22.72
N ARG A 390 84.50 26.27 -21.40
CA ARG A 390 85.44 26.86 -20.42
C ARG A 390 86.83 26.23 -20.54
N ALA A 391 86.93 24.91 -20.57
CA ALA A 391 88.21 24.22 -20.73
C ALA A 391 88.92 24.60 -22.05
N ALA A 392 88.17 24.71 -23.15
CA ALA A 392 88.70 25.17 -24.44
C ALA A 392 89.16 26.64 -24.38
N GLY A 393 88.41 27.50 -23.69
CA GLY A 393 88.78 28.90 -23.46
C GLY A 393 90.06 29.05 -22.63
N ASP A 394 90.20 28.27 -21.56
CA ASP A 394 91.40 28.26 -20.71
C ASP A 394 92.62 27.79 -21.51
N ALA A 395 92.49 26.71 -22.29
CA ALA A 395 93.54 26.20 -23.16
C ALA A 395 93.96 27.22 -24.25
N ALA A 396 92.99 27.92 -24.85
CA ALA A 396 93.26 28.96 -25.84
C ALA A 396 93.99 30.16 -25.23
N THR A 397 93.59 30.56 -24.02
CA THR A 397 94.22 31.67 -23.28
C THR A 397 95.67 31.33 -22.94
N LEU A 398 95.91 30.12 -22.40
CA LEU A 398 97.26 29.65 -22.07
C LEU A 398 98.15 29.55 -23.31
N THR A 399 97.63 29.01 -24.41
CA THR A 399 98.35 28.91 -25.69
C THR A 399 98.76 30.28 -26.21
N SER A 400 97.84 31.25 -26.14
CA SER A 400 98.11 32.63 -26.56
C SER A 400 99.17 33.30 -25.69
N ALA A 401 99.09 33.11 -24.37
CA ALA A 401 100.08 33.64 -23.42
C ALA A 401 101.48 33.04 -23.63
N ASN A 402 101.57 31.72 -23.83
CA ASN A 402 102.83 31.05 -24.14
C ASN A 402 103.41 31.57 -25.46
N THR A 403 102.59 31.65 -26.52
CA THR A 403 103.02 32.19 -27.81
C THR A 403 103.58 33.60 -27.69
N TYR A 404 102.92 34.48 -26.93
CA TYR A 404 103.42 35.83 -26.67
C TYR A 404 104.76 35.82 -25.92
N THR A 405 104.87 35.00 -24.87
CA THR A 405 106.09 34.86 -24.05
C THR A 405 107.26 34.31 -24.86
N ASP A 406 107.01 33.30 -25.70
CA ASP A 406 108.02 32.71 -26.57
C ASP A 406 108.47 33.68 -27.66
N ASN A 407 107.53 34.43 -28.25
CA ASN A 407 107.84 35.45 -29.25
C ASN A 407 108.66 36.60 -28.64
N THR A 408 108.31 37.06 -27.45
CA THR A 408 109.09 38.10 -26.74
C THR A 408 110.48 37.60 -26.37
N LYS A 409 110.60 36.39 -25.83
CA LYS A 409 111.90 35.73 -25.56
C LYS A 409 112.73 35.60 -26.83
N THR A 410 112.13 35.15 -27.93
CA THR A 410 112.80 35.00 -29.24
C THR A 410 113.27 36.36 -29.76
N ASN A 411 112.44 37.39 -29.71
CA ASN A 411 112.81 38.74 -30.13
C ASN A 411 114.00 39.29 -29.32
N ILE A 412 114.02 39.07 -28.00
CA ILE A 412 115.15 39.49 -27.13
C ILE A 412 116.43 38.73 -27.50
N LEU A 413 116.35 37.43 -27.75
CA LEU A 413 117.51 36.57 -28.02
C LEU A 413 118.07 36.72 -29.44
N THR A 414 117.25 37.11 -30.42
CA THR A 414 117.62 37.07 -31.85
C THR A 414 117.82 38.44 -32.48
N GLN A 415 117.33 39.53 -31.87
CA GLN A 415 117.57 40.88 -32.39
C GLN A 415 118.83 41.52 -31.77
N PRO A 416 119.62 42.27 -32.55
CA PRO A 416 120.72 43.07 -32.02
C PRO A 416 120.22 44.03 -30.94
N GLN A 417 120.62 43.79 -29.70
CA GLN A 417 120.26 44.66 -28.58
C GLN A 417 121.21 45.86 -28.56
N THR A 418 120.67 47.07 -28.68
CA THR A 418 121.44 48.30 -28.46
C THR A 418 121.16 48.76 -27.02
N PHE A 419 122.09 48.48 -26.12
CA PHE A 419 122.00 48.96 -24.74
C PHE A 419 122.57 50.38 -24.65
N SER A 420 121.82 51.30 -24.06
CA SER A 420 122.26 52.68 -23.81
C SER A 420 122.62 52.81 -22.33
N GLY A 421 123.93 52.81 -22.01
CA GLY A 421 124.41 52.98 -20.62
C GLY A 421 125.73 52.27 -20.30
N ASN A 422 126.11 52.32 -19.02
CA ASN A 422 127.23 51.56 -18.46
C ASN A 422 126.78 50.13 -18.14
N GLU A 423 126.68 49.29 -19.16
CA GLU A 423 126.24 47.90 -18.96
C GLU A 423 127.32 47.02 -18.31
N THR A 424 126.89 46.16 -17.39
CA THR A 424 127.72 45.11 -16.81
C THR A 424 127.27 43.77 -17.38
N LEU A 425 128.05 43.21 -18.30
CA LEU A 425 127.80 41.89 -18.89
C LEU A 425 128.46 40.81 -18.02
N SER A 426 127.69 40.13 -17.17
CA SER A 426 128.18 39.03 -16.34
C SER A 426 128.37 37.74 -17.15
N GLY A 427 129.45 37.00 -16.89
CA GLY A 427 129.77 35.73 -17.57
C GLY A 427 130.76 35.90 -18.73
N ASN A 428 130.95 34.82 -19.51
CA ASN A 428 131.86 34.85 -20.66
C ASN A 428 131.16 35.51 -21.85
N ASN A 429 131.67 36.66 -22.29
CA ASN A 429 131.14 37.38 -23.43
C ASN A 429 132.02 37.13 -24.66
N SER A 430 131.41 36.74 -25.78
CA SER A 430 132.08 36.57 -27.06
C SER A 430 131.77 37.76 -27.97
N PHE A 431 132.77 38.58 -28.25
CA PHE A 431 132.65 39.73 -29.13
C PHE A 431 133.24 39.37 -30.50
N THR A 432 132.44 39.39 -31.56
CA THR A 432 132.90 39.14 -32.95
C THR A 432 133.03 40.46 -33.72
N GLY A 433 133.77 40.47 -34.84
CA GLY A 433 134.04 41.69 -35.62
C GLY A 433 135.10 42.62 -35.02
N SER A 434 135.19 43.85 -35.55
CA SER A 434 136.14 44.87 -35.06
C SER A 434 135.59 45.56 -33.80
N ASN A 435 136.07 45.14 -32.64
CA ASN A 435 135.68 45.72 -31.35
C ASN A 435 136.69 46.80 -30.91
N THR A 436 136.20 47.98 -30.54
CA THR A 436 137.03 49.10 -30.04
C THR A 436 136.66 49.41 -28.59
N PHE A 437 137.51 48.99 -27.65
CA PHE A 437 137.38 49.34 -26.24
C PHE A 437 138.05 50.71 -26.01
N SER A 438 137.28 51.71 -25.59
CA SER A 438 137.79 53.06 -25.32
C SER A 438 137.51 53.48 -23.87
N GLY A 439 138.54 53.98 -23.18
CA GLY A 439 138.50 54.38 -21.77
C GLY A 439 139.88 54.33 -21.12
N ALA A 440 140.16 55.20 -20.14
CA ALA A 440 141.49 55.32 -19.52
C ALA A 440 141.88 54.15 -18.60
N LYS A 441 140.98 53.17 -18.39
CA LYS A 441 141.23 51.91 -17.67
C LYS A 441 140.58 50.75 -18.43
N VAL A 442 141.32 50.16 -19.35
CA VAL A 442 141.04 48.80 -19.83
C VAL A 442 142.03 47.89 -19.10
N ASP A 443 141.56 47.18 -18.07
CA ASP A 443 142.34 46.22 -17.30
C ASP A 443 142.16 44.81 -17.87
N LEU A 444 143.19 44.30 -18.53
CA LEU A 444 143.29 42.95 -19.07
C LEU A 444 144.32 42.12 -18.29
N SER A 445 144.64 42.49 -17.05
CA SER A 445 145.56 41.71 -16.20
C SER A 445 144.96 40.41 -15.64
N GLY A 446 143.66 40.17 -15.88
CA GLY A 446 143.02 38.84 -15.89
C GLY A 446 143.08 38.11 -17.25
N ALA A 447 143.65 38.73 -18.28
CA ALA A 447 143.92 38.17 -19.60
C ALA A 447 145.42 38.29 -19.91
N GLY A 448 146.21 37.48 -19.20
CA GLY A 448 147.61 37.26 -19.53
C GLY A 448 147.74 36.31 -20.72
N ALA A 449 148.37 36.75 -21.79
CA ALA A 449 149.20 35.87 -22.60
C ALA A 449 150.44 35.57 -21.73
N THR A 450 150.56 34.45 -21.04
CA THR A 450 150.44 33.04 -21.44
C THR A 450 149.07 32.41 -21.20
N LEU A 451 148.51 31.77 -22.23
CA LEU A 451 147.24 31.02 -22.24
C LEU A 451 146.88 30.41 -20.85
N PRO A 452 145.71 30.70 -20.25
CA PRO A 452 145.36 30.22 -18.91
C PRO A 452 145.15 28.70 -18.80
N VAL A 453 145.06 27.97 -19.92
CA VAL A 453 145.13 26.51 -19.97
C VAL A 453 146.00 26.12 -21.15
N GLN A 454 147.08 25.39 -20.89
CA GLN A 454 147.83 24.74 -21.98
C GLN A 454 147.02 23.55 -22.48
N THR A 455 146.79 23.50 -23.78
CA THR A 455 146.21 22.32 -24.42
C THR A 455 147.31 21.35 -24.81
N ALA A 456 147.19 20.09 -24.39
CA ALA A 456 148.06 19.01 -24.82
C ALA A 456 147.31 18.11 -25.81
N THR A 457 147.99 17.64 -26.85
CA THR A 457 147.41 16.71 -27.85
C THR A 457 147.74 15.24 -27.54
N THR A 458 148.34 14.99 -26.39
CA THR A 458 148.70 13.68 -25.87
C THR A 458 148.49 13.70 -24.36
N THR A 459 148.09 12.56 -23.79
CA THR A 459 147.84 12.45 -22.36
C THR A 459 149.05 12.88 -21.53
N PRO A 460 148.88 13.86 -20.61
CA PRO A 460 149.97 14.33 -19.77
C PRO A 460 150.51 13.22 -18.87
N PRO A 461 151.82 13.20 -18.58
CA PRO A 461 152.41 12.18 -17.72
C PRO A 461 151.87 12.32 -16.29
N SER A 462 151.49 11.20 -15.67
CA SER A 462 150.85 11.20 -14.36
C SER A 462 151.82 11.30 -13.17
N SER A 463 153.10 10.92 -13.34
CA SER A 463 154.17 11.04 -12.33
C SER A 463 155.58 10.82 -12.93
N GLY A 464 156.64 11.01 -12.14
CA GLY A 464 158.01 10.65 -12.49
C GLY A 464 158.80 11.68 -13.32
N HIS A 465 158.27 12.90 -13.49
CA HIS A 465 158.89 13.97 -14.27
C HIS A 465 159.07 15.22 -13.39
N PRO A 466 160.19 15.36 -12.65
CA PRO A 466 160.37 16.46 -11.69
C PRO A 466 160.25 17.83 -12.34
N GLY A 467 159.37 18.69 -11.81
CA GLY A 467 159.11 20.02 -12.35
C GLY A 467 158.23 20.04 -13.60
N ALA A 468 157.51 18.94 -13.89
CA ALA A 468 156.59 18.87 -15.02
C ALA A 468 155.40 19.83 -14.92
N CYS A 469 155.07 20.28 -13.71
CA CYS A 469 154.03 21.26 -13.45
C CYS A 469 154.29 22.01 -12.13
N VAL A 470 153.57 23.09 -11.89
CA VAL A 470 153.53 23.79 -10.59
C VAL A 470 152.11 23.88 -10.05
N ASP A 471 151.98 24.10 -8.74
CA ASP A 471 150.69 24.23 -8.07
C ASP A 471 149.76 25.20 -8.79
N GLY A 472 148.51 24.78 -8.94
CA GLY A 472 147.47 25.56 -9.60
C GLY A 472 147.53 25.56 -11.13
N GLN A 473 148.50 24.88 -11.75
CA GLN A 473 148.45 24.67 -13.20
C GLN A 473 147.44 23.61 -13.59
N MET A 474 146.82 23.84 -14.76
CA MET A 474 145.85 22.95 -15.40
C MET A 474 146.24 22.72 -16.86
N ILE A 475 146.06 21.48 -17.32
CA ILE A 475 146.18 21.12 -18.74
C ILE A 475 144.89 20.46 -19.21
N LEU A 476 144.53 20.77 -20.46
CA LEU A 476 143.44 20.10 -21.16
C LEU A 476 144.01 19.12 -22.20
N ASP A 477 143.81 17.81 -21.98
CA ASP A 477 144.15 16.77 -22.93
C ASP A 477 143.07 16.64 -24.00
N LEU A 478 143.35 17.18 -25.19
CA LEU A 478 142.45 17.13 -26.34
C LEU A 478 142.30 15.71 -26.92
N SER A 479 143.16 14.76 -26.54
CA SER A 479 143.10 13.37 -26.99
C SER A 479 142.24 12.46 -26.10
N GLY A 480 141.83 12.94 -24.92
CA GLY A 480 141.04 12.17 -23.95
C GLY A 480 139.53 12.13 -24.24
N PRO A 481 138.78 11.16 -23.68
CA PRO A 481 137.31 11.11 -23.79
C PRO A 481 136.63 12.31 -23.15
N ALA A 482 135.53 12.77 -23.75
CA ALA A 482 134.75 13.89 -23.21
C ALA A 482 134.35 13.64 -21.74
N GLY A 483 134.67 14.60 -20.87
CA GLY A 483 134.45 14.49 -19.41
C GLY A 483 135.66 14.00 -18.59
N GLN A 484 136.78 13.62 -19.24
CA GLN A 484 138.03 13.20 -18.57
C GLN A 484 139.26 13.97 -19.04
N GLN A 485 139.06 15.13 -19.67
CA GLN A 485 140.12 15.87 -20.38
C GLN A 485 140.88 16.86 -19.49
N LEU A 486 140.37 17.16 -18.29
CA LEU A 486 140.97 18.15 -17.39
C LEU A 486 141.87 17.47 -16.37
N TYR A 487 143.15 17.85 -16.40
CA TYR A 487 144.15 17.39 -15.47
C TYR A 487 144.69 18.57 -14.64
N VAL A 488 144.87 18.33 -13.34
CA VAL A 488 145.53 19.25 -12.40
C VAL A 488 146.91 18.73 -12.03
N CYS A 489 147.82 19.64 -11.72
CA CYS A 489 149.14 19.26 -11.22
C CYS A 489 148.99 18.45 -9.92
N ASN A 490 149.72 17.35 -9.82
CA ASN A 490 149.74 16.56 -8.60
C ASN A 490 150.55 17.27 -7.50
N SER A 491 150.33 16.88 -6.25
CA SER A 491 150.99 17.52 -5.09
C SER A 491 152.50 17.27 -5.00
N ALA A 492 153.04 16.33 -5.78
CA ALA A 492 154.47 16.05 -5.85
C ALA A 492 155.20 16.87 -6.94
N HIS A 493 154.46 17.66 -7.72
CA HIS A 493 154.94 18.47 -8.86
C HIS A 493 155.67 17.64 -9.92
N ASP A 494 155.38 16.34 -10.00
CA ASP A 494 156.04 15.38 -10.88
C ASP A 494 155.12 14.80 -11.97
N GLY A 495 153.87 15.26 -12.04
CA GLY A 495 152.89 14.84 -13.04
C GLY A 495 151.48 15.37 -12.82
N TRP A 496 150.53 14.84 -13.60
CA TRP A 496 149.16 15.36 -13.76
C TRP A 496 148.09 14.33 -13.36
N VAL A 497 147.04 14.76 -12.65
CA VAL A 497 145.94 13.90 -12.17
C VAL A 497 144.61 14.35 -12.78
N GLY A 498 143.85 13.40 -13.33
CA GLY A 498 142.51 13.64 -13.88
C GLY A 498 141.44 13.72 -12.78
N ILE A 499 140.45 14.60 -12.95
CA ILE A 499 139.35 14.81 -12.00
C ILE A 499 138.10 14.06 -12.49
N ASN A 500 137.55 13.10 -11.72
CA ASN A 500 136.45 12.21 -12.16
C ASN A 500 135.28 12.05 -11.14
N ASP A 501 134.23 12.88 -11.19
CA ASP A 501 133.26 13.00 -10.08
C ASP A 501 131.81 12.49 -10.28
N GLU A 502 131.43 11.81 -11.38
CA GLU A 502 129.98 11.62 -11.66
C GLU A 502 129.36 10.26 -11.22
N SER A 503 130.14 9.27 -10.80
CA SER A 503 129.58 7.91 -10.57
C SER A 503 128.71 7.78 -9.30
N GLN A 504 129.03 8.53 -8.25
CA GLN A 504 128.33 8.44 -6.95
C GLN A 504 127.03 9.25 -6.91
N LEU A 505 126.97 10.36 -7.66
CA LEU A 505 125.77 11.19 -7.77
C LEU A 505 124.64 10.44 -8.49
N GLN A 506 124.96 9.72 -9.56
CA GLN A 506 123.98 8.91 -10.30
C GLN A 506 123.36 7.77 -9.46
N ALA A 507 124.13 7.17 -8.56
CA ALA A 507 123.63 6.13 -7.65
C ALA A 507 122.62 6.71 -6.63
N SER A 508 122.91 7.90 -6.10
CA SER A 508 122.03 8.57 -5.12
C SER A 508 120.70 9.01 -5.75
N ILE A 509 120.73 9.52 -6.97
CA ILE A 509 119.52 9.90 -7.73
C ILE A 509 118.62 8.69 -8.01
N THR A 510 119.22 7.55 -8.35
CA THR A 510 118.47 6.31 -8.63
C THR A 510 117.76 5.78 -7.38
N ALA A 511 118.43 5.83 -6.22
CA ALA A 511 117.84 5.42 -4.94
C ALA A 511 116.67 6.32 -4.51
N GLU A 512 116.82 7.65 -4.60
CA GLU A 512 115.76 8.60 -4.26
C GLU A 512 114.55 8.46 -5.20
N THR A 513 114.78 8.21 -6.49
CA THR A 513 113.71 7.98 -7.48
C THR A 513 112.85 6.77 -7.10
N ALA A 514 113.49 5.66 -6.70
CA ALA A 514 112.77 4.44 -6.29
C ALA A 514 111.97 4.65 -4.99
N ALA A 515 112.52 5.39 -4.02
CA ALA A 515 111.83 5.70 -2.76
C ALA A 515 110.58 6.55 -2.99
N ARG A 516 110.65 7.54 -3.89
CA ARG A 516 109.49 8.38 -4.26
C ARG A 516 108.39 7.59 -4.94
N GLN A 517 108.73 6.72 -5.88
CA GLN A 517 107.75 5.84 -6.54
C GLN A 517 107.01 4.91 -5.56
N ALA A 518 107.71 4.37 -4.56
CA ALA A 518 107.10 3.52 -3.52
C ALA A 518 106.16 4.31 -2.59
N ALA A 519 106.52 5.54 -2.24
CA ALA A 519 105.67 6.43 -1.45
C ALA A 519 104.39 6.81 -2.21
N ASP A 520 104.50 7.14 -3.49
CA ASP A 520 103.35 7.48 -4.34
C ASP A 520 102.40 6.29 -4.51
N ALA A 521 102.94 5.07 -4.70
CA ALA A 521 102.13 3.85 -4.74
C ALA A 521 101.37 3.60 -3.42
N THR A 522 102.00 3.88 -2.28
CA THR A 522 101.38 3.76 -0.96
C THR A 522 100.25 4.77 -0.79
N LEU A 523 100.47 6.02 -1.16
CA LEU A 523 99.46 7.07 -1.11
C LEU A 523 98.25 6.72 -2.00
N GLN A 524 98.49 6.21 -3.20
CA GLN A 524 97.43 5.80 -4.12
C GLN A 524 96.57 4.67 -3.53
N ASN A 525 97.17 3.71 -2.84
CA ASN A 525 96.44 2.64 -2.16
C ASN A 525 95.55 3.15 -1.03
N ASN A 526 96.05 4.09 -0.22
CA ASN A 526 95.26 4.72 0.85
C ASN A 526 94.06 5.49 0.31
N ILE A 527 94.25 6.24 -0.79
CA ILE A 527 93.16 6.96 -1.46
C ILE A 527 92.09 6.00 -1.98
N ASN A 528 92.50 4.88 -2.60
CA ASN A 528 91.57 3.88 -3.12
C ASN A 528 90.78 3.18 -2.00
N ALA A 529 91.44 2.89 -0.87
CA ALA A 529 90.80 2.30 0.31
C ALA A 529 89.76 3.26 0.91
N GLU A 530 90.10 4.54 1.08
CA GLU A 530 89.17 5.55 1.58
C GLU A 530 87.98 5.74 0.62
N ALA A 531 88.23 5.79 -0.70
CA ALA A 531 87.16 5.87 -1.69
C ALA A 531 86.17 4.70 -1.59
N THR A 532 86.68 3.48 -1.39
CA THR A 532 85.85 2.27 -1.21
C THR A 532 85.05 2.32 0.10
N ALA A 533 85.66 2.79 1.19
CA ALA A 533 85.01 2.94 2.49
C ALA A 533 83.87 3.97 2.42
N ARG A 534 84.09 5.12 1.77
CA ARG A 534 83.08 6.16 1.56
C ARG A 534 81.90 5.65 0.73
N GLN A 535 82.16 4.94 -0.37
CA GLN A 535 81.09 4.33 -1.19
C GLN A 535 80.25 3.32 -0.40
N THR A 536 80.87 2.52 0.46
CA THR A 536 80.17 1.55 1.31
C THR A 536 79.31 2.25 2.38
N ALA A 537 79.82 3.33 2.98
CA ALA A 537 79.10 4.12 3.96
C ALA A 537 77.87 4.82 3.34
N ASP A 538 78.02 5.42 2.16
CA ASP A 538 76.92 6.08 1.45
C ASP A 538 75.80 5.08 1.09
N ALA A 539 76.16 3.86 0.66
CA ALA A 539 75.20 2.80 0.39
C ALA A 539 74.47 2.32 1.66
N ALA A 540 75.19 2.22 2.79
CA ALA A 540 74.60 1.86 4.08
C ALA A 540 73.65 2.95 4.60
N GLU A 541 73.99 4.23 4.45
CA GLU A 541 73.12 5.35 4.82
C GLU A 541 71.83 5.37 3.98
N ALA A 542 71.95 5.09 2.67
CA ALA A 542 70.79 4.98 1.79
C ALA A 542 69.82 3.85 2.23
N LEU A 543 70.36 2.67 2.58
CA LEU A 543 69.58 1.56 3.12
C LEU A 543 68.93 1.90 4.47
N ALA A 544 69.66 2.59 5.35
CA ALA A 544 69.14 3.00 6.65
C ALA A 544 68.00 4.01 6.53
N ARG A 545 68.10 4.99 5.61
CA ARG A 545 67.00 5.91 5.30
C ARG A 545 65.76 5.17 4.79
N ALA A 546 65.93 4.28 3.81
CA ALA A 546 64.83 3.49 3.26
C ALA A 546 64.14 2.61 4.34
N ALA A 547 64.92 1.99 5.22
CA ALA A 547 64.38 1.21 6.34
C ALA A 547 63.63 2.09 7.36
N GLY A 548 64.13 3.30 7.64
CA GLY A 548 63.47 4.28 8.50
C GLY A 548 62.14 4.78 7.94
N ASP A 549 62.08 5.07 6.64
CA ASP A 549 60.86 5.48 5.95
C ASP A 549 59.80 4.37 6.00
N ALA A 550 60.21 3.12 5.73
CA ALA A 550 59.33 1.95 5.82
C ALA A 550 58.78 1.72 7.25
N ALA A 551 59.63 1.86 8.27
CA ALA A 551 59.22 1.72 9.68
C ALA A 551 58.25 2.83 10.11
N THR A 552 58.48 4.06 9.65
CA THR A 552 57.60 5.21 9.92
C THR A 552 56.22 4.99 9.30
N LEU A 553 56.17 4.55 8.03
CA LEU A 553 54.93 4.24 7.33
C LEU A 553 54.16 3.09 8.03
N ALA A 554 54.84 2.01 8.41
CA ALA A 554 54.22 0.90 9.13
C ALA A 554 53.62 1.33 10.49
N SER A 555 54.32 2.21 11.20
CA SER A 555 53.83 2.77 12.47
C SER A 555 52.60 3.65 12.27
N ALA A 556 52.59 4.50 11.24
CA ALA A 556 51.45 5.35 10.90
C ALA A 556 50.21 4.54 10.50
N ASN A 557 50.38 3.49 9.72
CA ASN A 557 49.31 2.56 9.35
C ASN A 557 48.73 1.88 10.59
N THR A 558 49.59 1.36 11.47
CA THR A 558 49.16 0.71 12.72
C THR A 558 48.37 1.66 13.63
N TYR A 559 48.81 2.92 13.76
CA TYR A 559 48.07 3.93 14.52
C TYR A 559 46.69 4.22 13.91
N THR A 560 46.62 4.35 12.58
CA THR A 560 45.38 4.60 11.85
C THR A 560 44.40 3.42 12.01
N ASP A 561 44.89 2.19 11.91
CA ASP A 561 44.08 0.99 12.09
C ASP A 561 43.58 0.84 13.53
N ASN A 562 44.42 1.13 14.52
CA ASN A 562 44.04 1.09 15.92
C ASN A 562 43.01 2.17 16.29
N THR A 563 43.19 3.40 15.79
CA THR A 563 42.21 4.48 16.01
C THR A 563 40.87 4.15 15.37
N LYS A 564 40.88 3.62 14.15
CA LYS A 564 39.69 3.08 13.49
C LYS A 564 39.01 2.00 14.35
N THR A 565 39.74 0.97 14.77
CA THR A 565 39.19 -0.10 15.61
C THR A 565 38.62 0.42 16.93
N ASN A 566 39.29 1.36 17.60
CA ASN A 566 38.81 1.94 18.86
C ASN A 566 37.51 2.74 18.67
N ILE A 567 37.39 3.52 17.59
CA ILE A 567 36.16 4.23 17.24
C ILE A 567 35.01 3.24 16.99
N LEU A 568 35.31 2.13 16.29
CA LEU A 568 34.33 1.10 15.97
C LEU A 568 33.89 0.24 17.16
N THR A 569 34.70 0.17 18.23
CA THR A 569 34.48 -0.77 19.35
C THR A 569 34.11 -0.10 20.68
N GLN A 570 34.27 1.21 20.84
CA GLN A 570 33.80 1.90 22.05
C GLN A 570 32.30 2.26 22.00
N PRO A 571 31.54 2.04 23.09
CA PRO A 571 30.18 2.54 23.23
C PRO A 571 30.16 4.07 23.15
N GLN A 572 29.59 4.62 22.07
CA GLN A 572 29.47 6.06 21.89
C GLN A 572 28.27 6.57 22.73
N THR A 573 28.53 7.15 23.90
CA THR A 573 27.51 7.86 24.67
C THR A 573 27.35 9.28 24.13
N PHE A 574 26.28 9.52 23.36
CA PHE A 574 25.94 10.86 22.89
C PHE A 574 25.10 11.58 23.97
N SER A 575 25.67 12.61 24.60
CA SER A 575 24.90 13.53 25.45
C SER A 575 24.21 14.59 24.58
N GLY A 576 23.09 14.23 23.97
CA GLY A 576 22.24 15.14 23.23
C GLY A 576 20.81 15.03 23.75
N ASN A 577 20.37 16.03 24.49
CA ASN A 577 19.02 16.15 25.00
C ASN A 577 18.16 16.81 23.92
N GLU A 578 17.56 16.07 22.99
CA GLU A 578 16.60 16.64 22.05
C GLU A 578 15.39 15.74 21.82
N THR A 579 14.24 16.42 21.89
CA THR A 579 12.84 16.06 21.71
C THR A 579 12.48 15.58 20.31
#